data_AF-A0AAV2LWR3-F1
#
_entry.id   AF-A0AAV2LWR3-F1
#
_cell.length_a   1.000
_cell.length_b   1.000
_cell.length_c   1.000
_cell.angle_alpha   90.00
_cell.angle_beta   90.00
_cell.angle_gamma   90.00
#
_symmetry.space_group_name_H-M   'P 1'
#
loop_
_entity.id
_entity.type
_entity.pdbx_description
1 polymer ?
#
loop_
_entity_poly.entity_id
_entity_poly.type
_entity_poly.pdbx_seq_one_letter_code
_entity_poly.pdbx_strand_id
1 'polypeptide(L)'
;MACTLEKVLGDARTLLERLKEHDTAAESLIEQSGALNHTVQSMREVGNAPPDKNVDEASVIQELSKYKPHVLLTQENTQIKDLQQENKELWLSLEEHQYALELIMGRYRKQMLQLMMAKKELDTKPVLTMHESYAKEVQSQVERICEMGQVMRKAVQADDQHYCSVKEKLAQLEIENKELHDLLTISKASVCTPKEEPNEPAPTRIMVPTTVTTTALIEESAMTPAIAMPQDITESSQN
;
A
#
# COMPACT_ATOMS: atom_id res chain seq x y z
N MET A 1 77.57 3.89 16.58
CA MET A 1 76.22 4.49 16.47
C MET A 1 75.60 4.03 15.16
N ALA A 2 75.01 2.84 15.14
CA ALA A 2 74.37 2.33 13.92
C ALA A 2 72.97 2.93 13.83
N CYS A 3 72.74 3.78 12.84
CA CYS A 3 71.41 4.26 12.51
C CYS A 3 70.67 3.09 11.85
N THR A 4 69.64 2.57 12.49
CA THR A 4 68.79 1.54 11.90
C THR A 4 67.79 2.24 10.98
N LEU A 5 67.48 1.62 9.84
CA LEU A 5 66.48 2.12 8.88
C LEU A 5 65.16 2.51 9.56
N GLU A 6 64.80 1.80 10.63
CA GLU A 6 63.63 2.07 11.46
C GLU A 6 63.64 3.47 12.11
N LYS A 7 64.79 3.97 12.55
CA LYS A 7 64.89 5.32 13.12
C LYS A 7 64.65 6.40 12.06
N VAL A 8 65.25 6.25 10.89
CA VAL A 8 65.05 7.16 9.76
C VAL A 8 63.58 7.16 9.32
N LEU A 9 62.94 5.99 9.27
CA LEU A 9 61.52 5.88 8.96
C LEU A 9 60.62 6.50 10.06
N GLY A 10 60.99 6.38 11.33
CA GLY A 10 60.32 7.05 12.44
C GLY A 10 60.43 8.58 12.38
N ASP A 11 61.63 9.09 12.09
CA ASP A 11 61.87 10.53 11.96
C ASP A 11 61.13 11.11 10.74
N ALA A 12 61.12 10.39 9.60
CA ALA A 12 60.37 10.80 8.41
C ALA A 12 58.85 10.85 8.65
N ARG A 13 58.29 9.90 9.41
CA ARG A 13 56.87 9.93 9.81
C ARG A 13 56.57 11.12 10.71
N THR A 14 57.45 11.41 11.67
CA THR A 14 57.29 12.54 12.58
C THR A 14 57.34 13.88 11.83
N LEU A 15 58.24 14.00 10.85
CA LEU A 15 58.31 15.18 9.99
C LEU A 15 57.05 15.35 9.13
N LEU A 16 56.52 14.25 8.59
CA LEU A 16 55.30 14.26 7.80
C LEU A 16 54.09 14.71 8.62
N GLU A 17 53.96 14.23 9.86
CA GLU A 17 52.89 14.67 10.74
C GLU A 17 53.00 16.17 11.07
N ARG A 18 54.22 16.65 11.36
CA ARG A 18 54.46 18.09 11.58
C ARG A 18 54.14 18.93 10.35
N LEU A 19 54.49 18.48 9.15
CA LEU A 19 54.16 19.20 7.92
C LEU A 19 52.65 19.31 7.73
N LYS A 20 51.93 18.22 8.00
CA LYS A 20 50.47 18.20 7.91
C LYS A 20 49.80 19.15 8.92
N GLU A 21 50.31 19.21 10.15
CA GLU A 21 49.85 20.17 11.17
C GLU A 21 50.10 21.62 10.73
N HIS A 22 51.26 21.89 10.14
CA HIS A 22 51.60 23.21 9.60
C HIS A 22 50.70 23.63 8.44
N ASP A 23 50.42 22.73 7.49
CA ASP A 23 49.50 23.01 6.37
C ASP A 23 48.09 23.32 6.89
N THR A 24 47.61 22.54 7.88
CA THR A 24 46.31 22.79 8.53
C THR A 24 46.28 24.16 9.22
N ALA A 25 47.35 24.55 9.90
CA ALA A 25 47.45 25.87 10.53
C ALA A 25 47.48 27.02 9.50
N ALA A 26 48.15 26.80 8.36
CA ALA A 26 48.20 27.78 7.28
C ALA A 26 46.82 27.99 6.64
N GLU A 27 46.05 26.91 6.41
CA GLU A 27 44.67 26.98 5.93
C GLU A 27 43.78 27.81 6.87
N SER A 28 43.88 27.61 8.18
CA SER A 28 43.12 28.40 9.16
C SER A 28 43.50 29.89 9.14
N LEU A 29 44.78 30.22 8.96
CA LEU A 29 45.23 31.62 8.83
C LEU A 29 44.69 32.28 7.55
N ILE A 30 44.62 31.53 6.44
CA ILE A 30 44.03 32.03 5.18
C ILE A 30 42.55 32.34 5.39
N GLU A 31 41.81 31.46 6.07
CA GLU A 31 40.40 31.67 6.39
C GLU A 31 40.19 32.92 7.27
N GLN A 32 40.98 33.06 8.34
CA GLN A 32 40.91 34.23 9.22
C GLN A 32 41.26 35.53 8.49
N SER A 33 42.29 35.52 7.63
CA SER A 33 42.66 36.68 6.81
C SER A 33 41.57 37.04 5.81
N GLY A 34 40.93 36.05 5.19
CA GLY A 34 39.78 36.25 4.30
C GLY A 34 38.60 36.89 5.01
N ALA A 35 38.25 36.40 6.21
CA ALA A 35 37.18 36.96 7.03
C ALA A 35 37.48 38.41 7.46
N LEU A 36 38.71 38.68 7.90
CA LEU A 36 39.13 40.04 8.27
C LEU A 36 39.12 41.00 7.07
N ASN A 37 39.57 40.54 5.90
CA ASN A 37 39.55 41.37 4.70
C ASN A 37 38.12 41.73 4.28
N HIS A 38 37.19 40.78 4.40
CA HIS A 38 35.77 41.04 4.15
C HIS A 38 35.21 42.10 5.10
N THR A 39 35.47 42.01 6.41
CA THR A 39 34.97 43.00 7.38
C THR A 39 35.57 44.39 7.15
N VAL A 40 36.87 44.49 6.84
CA VAL A 40 37.52 45.76 6.49
C VAL A 40 36.92 46.36 5.21
N GLN A 41 36.62 45.52 4.21
CA GLN A 41 35.99 45.96 2.96
C GLN A 41 34.58 46.51 3.21
N SER A 42 33.76 45.81 4.00
CA SER A 42 32.43 46.30 4.40
C SER A 42 32.52 47.64 5.16
N MET A 43 33.48 47.78 6.07
CA MET A 43 33.69 49.06 6.79
C MET A 43 34.13 50.20 5.87
N ARG A 44 34.98 49.91 4.88
CA ARG A 44 35.41 50.89 3.87
C ARG A 44 34.23 51.38 3.04
N GLU A 45 33.34 50.48 2.62
CA GLU A 45 32.16 50.82 1.82
C GLU A 45 31.19 51.72 2.58
N VAL A 46 31.01 51.47 3.89
CA VAL A 46 30.21 52.35 4.78
C VAL A 46 30.82 53.75 4.92
N GLY A 47 32.16 53.86 4.97
CA GLY A 47 32.85 55.15 5.10
C GLY A 47 32.96 55.96 3.81
N ASN A 48 32.79 55.33 2.64
CA ASN A 48 33.05 55.94 1.33
C ASN A 48 31.79 56.05 0.44
N ALA A 49 30.61 55.69 0.95
CA ALA A 49 29.35 55.84 0.23
C ALA A 49 29.05 57.35 0.00
N PRO A 50 28.89 57.80 -1.26
CA PRO A 50 28.55 59.20 -1.56
C PRO A 50 27.14 59.55 -1.01
N PRO A 51 26.93 60.80 -0.54
CA PRO A 51 25.74 61.21 0.21
C PRO A 51 24.48 61.40 -0.63
N ASP A 52 24.40 60.78 -1.81
CA ASP A 52 23.45 61.20 -2.86
C ASP A 52 22.13 60.42 -2.85
N LYS A 53 21.93 59.52 -1.87
CA LYS A 53 20.66 58.78 -1.68
C LYS A 53 20.04 58.95 -0.29
N ASN A 54 20.69 59.71 0.58
CA ASN A 54 20.42 59.76 2.02
C ASN A 54 20.04 61.16 2.50
N VAL A 55 19.15 61.87 1.80
CA VAL A 55 18.71 63.21 2.27
C VAL A 55 17.92 63.09 3.59
N ASP A 56 17.08 62.05 3.71
CA ASP A 56 16.34 61.77 4.95
C ASP A 56 17.24 61.24 6.07
N GLU A 57 18.14 60.30 5.76
CA GLU A 57 19.12 59.80 6.74
C GLU A 57 20.09 60.89 7.19
N ALA A 58 20.54 61.78 6.30
CA ALA A 58 21.41 62.90 6.67
C ALA A 58 20.69 63.91 7.58
N SER A 59 19.40 64.17 7.34
CA SER A 59 18.57 65.01 8.21
C SER A 59 18.40 64.38 9.60
N VAL A 60 18.14 63.07 9.67
CA VAL A 60 18.07 62.31 10.93
C VAL A 60 19.41 62.34 11.67
N ILE A 61 20.53 62.10 10.98
CA ILE A 61 21.87 62.15 11.57
C ILE A 61 22.21 63.56 12.07
N GLN A 62 21.85 64.60 11.32
CA GLN A 62 22.03 66.00 11.73
C GLN A 62 21.22 66.32 12.98
N GLU A 63 19.99 65.82 13.10
CA GLU A 63 19.16 66.01 14.27
C GLU A 63 19.69 65.24 15.49
N LEU A 64 20.12 63.99 15.29
CA LEU A 64 20.78 63.18 16.32
C LEU A 64 22.09 63.83 16.80
N SER A 65 22.85 64.49 15.92
CA SER A 65 24.09 65.19 16.29
C SER A 65 23.90 66.36 17.26
N LYS A 66 22.66 66.86 17.41
CA LYS A 66 22.30 67.92 18.38
C LYS A 66 22.25 67.40 19.81
N TYR A 67 22.10 66.09 20.00
CA TYR A 67 21.99 65.45 21.30
C TYR A 67 23.32 64.84 21.73
N LYS A 68 23.61 64.87 23.04
CA LYS A 68 24.77 64.15 23.57
C LYS A 68 24.56 62.64 23.33
N PRO A 69 25.59 61.87 22.93
CA PRO A 69 25.45 60.44 22.62
C PRO A 69 24.76 59.60 23.72
N HIS A 70 24.99 59.95 24.99
CA HIS A 70 24.36 59.28 26.12
C HIS A 70 22.82 59.46 26.20
N VAL A 71 22.30 60.58 25.70
CA VAL A 71 20.85 60.86 25.67
C VAL A 71 20.17 59.99 24.62
N LEU A 72 20.75 59.90 23.42
CA LEU A 72 20.26 59.04 22.34
C LEU A 72 20.25 57.58 22.76
N LEU A 73 21.36 57.10 23.34
CA LEU A 73 21.44 55.73 23.85
C LEU A 73 20.37 55.45 24.91
N THR A 74 20.09 56.42 25.79
CA THR A 74 19.04 56.28 26.81
C THR A 74 17.65 56.22 26.18
N GLN A 75 17.39 57.04 25.17
CA GLN A 75 16.14 57.05 24.41
C GLN A 75 15.93 55.73 23.66
N GLU A 76 16.94 55.25 22.94
CA GLU A 76 16.91 53.96 22.23
C GLU A 76 16.69 52.81 23.21
N ASN A 77 17.37 52.81 24.36
CA ASN A 77 17.15 51.79 25.39
C ASN A 77 15.72 51.82 25.96
N THR A 78 15.08 52.98 26.05
CA THR A 78 13.67 53.08 26.45
C THR A 78 12.77 52.49 25.36
N GLN A 79 12.97 52.86 24.09
CA GLN A 79 12.19 52.29 22.99
C GLN A 79 12.34 50.77 22.90
N ILE A 80 13.56 50.24 23.10
CA ILE A 80 13.81 48.80 23.15
C ILE A 80 13.01 48.15 24.28
N LYS A 81 12.96 48.76 25.47
CA LYS A 81 12.18 48.22 26.60
C LYS A 81 10.68 48.25 26.33
N ASP A 82 10.18 49.31 25.74
CA ASP A 82 8.76 49.44 25.40
C ASP A 82 8.36 48.38 24.36
N LEU A 83 9.17 48.19 23.30
CA LEU A 83 8.96 47.14 22.31
C LEU A 83 9.05 45.74 22.93
N GLN A 84 9.96 45.50 23.87
CA GLN A 84 10.04 44.23 24.58
C GLN A 84 8.82 43.98 25.45
N GLN A 85 8.28 45.02 26.09
CA GLN A 85 7.05 44.93 26.86
C GLN A 85 5.85 44.64 25.94
N GLU A 86 5.71 45.36 24.82
CA GLU A 86 4.63 45.14 23.86
C GLU A 86 4.69 43.71 23.30
N ASN A 87 5.87 43.22 22.92
CA ASN A 87 6.02 41.83 22.49
C ASN A 87 5.57 40.84 23.56
N LYS A 88 5.90 41.10 24.83
CA LYS A 88 5.44 40.26 25.95
C LYS A 88 3.92 40.28 26.09
N GLU A 89 3.29 41.45 25.96
CA GLU A 89 1.83 41.59 26.01
C GLU A 89 1.14 40.88 24.83
N LEU A 90 1.71 40.96 23.62
CA LEU A 90 1.25 40.21 22.45
C LEU A 90 1.33 38.70 22.67
N TRP A 91 2.44 38.22 23.24
CA TRP A 91 2.61 36.81 23.61
C TRP A 91 1.54 36.34 24.60
N LEU A 92 1.29 37.12 25.65
CA LEU A 92 0.25 36.82 26.64
C LEU A 92 -1.14 36.82 26.00
N SER A 93 -1.45 37.81 25.16
CA SER A 93 -2.74 37.87 24.46
C SER A 93 -2.95 36.67 23.54
N LEU A 94 -1.90 36.23 22.82
CA LEU A 94 -1.97 35.04 21.97
C LEU A 94 -2.30 33.78 22.79
N GLU A 95 -1.67 33.62 23.95
CA GLU A 95 -1.91 32.51 24.87
C GLU A 95 -3.36 32.52 25.41
N GLU A 96 -3.88 33.69 25.79
CA GLU A 96 -5.26 33.85 26.23
C GLU A 96 -6.28 33.52 25.13
N HIS A 97 -6.02 33.95 23.89
CA HIS A 97 -6.86 33.60 22.74
C HIS A 97 -6.84 32.10 22.45
N GLN A 98 -5.66 31.46 22.56
CA GLN A 98 -5.53 30.01 22.41
C GLN A 98 -6.36 29.27 23.48
N TYR A 99 -6.30 29.71 24.74
CA TYR A 99 -7.09 29.15 25.82
C TYR A 99 -8.60 29.31 25.58
N ALA A 100 -9.03 30.49 25.13
CA ALA A 100 -10.43 30.77 24.80
C ALA A 100 -10.94 29.86 23.67
N LEU A 101 -10.14 29.68 22.61
CA LEU A 101 -10.48 28.79 21.50
C LEU A 101 -10.57 27.33 21.95
N GLU A 102 -9.63 26.86 22.77
CA GLU A 102 -9.65 25.50 23.30
C GLU A 102 -10.94 25.25 24.10
N LEU A 103 -11.33 26.20 24.94
CA LEU A 103 -12.55 26.12 25.73
C LEU A 103 -13.81 26.07 24.85
N ILE A 104 -13.91 26.95 23.85
CA ILE A 104 -15.05 27.01 22.92
C ILE A 104 -15.14 25.71 22.11
N MET A 105 -14.03 25.29 21.50
CA MET A 105 -13.97 24.06 20.71
C MET A 105 -14.24 22.82 21.57
N GLY A 106 -13.76 22.80 22.81
CA GLY A 106 -14.07 21.75 23.79
C GLY A 106 -15.56 21.67 24.11
N ARG A 107 -16.24 22.81 24.31
CA ARG A 107 -17.70 22.86 24.50
C ARG A 107 -18.46 22.45 23.25
N TYR A 108 -18.05 22.93 22.07
CA TYR A 108 -18.65 22.57 20.79
C TYR A 108 -18.61 21.05 20.54
N ARG A 109 -17.45 20.42 20.77
CA ARG A 109 -17.31 18.96 20.64
C ARG A 109 -18.24 18.21 21.58
N LYS A 110 -18.35 18.64 22.85
CA LYS A 110 -19.27 18.04 23.83
C LYS A 110 -20.73 18.17 23.37
N GLN A 111 -21.14 19.34 22.90
CA GLN A 111 -22.49 19.57 22.40
C GLN A 111 -22.80 18.71 21.17
N MET A 112 -21.86 18.60 20.22
CA MET A 112 -22.01 17.76 19.03
C MET A 112 -22.17 16.28 19.41
N LEU A 113 -21.35 15.78 20.34
CA LEU A 113 -21.47 14.41 20.85
C LEU A 113 -22.82 14.17 21.53
N GLN A 114 -23.29 15.10 22.36
CA GLN A 114 -24.62 15.02 22.97
C GLN A 114 -25.73 15.00 21.91
N LEU A 115 -25.64 15.85 20.89
CA LEU A 115 -26.59 15.87 19.77
C LEU A 115 -26.55 14.55 18.99
N MET A 116 -25.36 14.01 18.70
CA MET A 116 -25.22 12.71 18.04
C MET A 116 -25.80 11.59 18.88
N MET A 117 -25.61 11.59 20.20
CA MET A 117 -26.18 10.58 21.10
C MET A 117 -27.71 10.72 21.24
N ALA A 118 -28.23 11.95 21.36
CA ALA A 118 -29.68 12.20 21.35
C ALA A 118 -30.30 11.79 20.01
N LYS A 119 -29.60 12.05 18.89
CA LYS A 119 -29.98 11.55 17.57
C LYS A 119 -29.68 10.06 17.37
N LYS A 120 -28.89 9.40 18.22
CA LYS A 120 -28.59 7.95 18.15
C LYS A 120 -29.77 7.12 18.68
N GLU A 121 -30.79 7.75 19.24
CA GLU A 121 -32.14 7.15 19.28
C GLU A 121 -32.85 7.18 17.92
N LEU A 122 -32.14 7.48 16.81
CA LEU A 122 -32.57 6.99 15.51
C LEU A 122 -32.44 5.46 15.56
N ASP A 123 -33.55 4.82 15.93
CA ASP A 123 -33.68 3.38 16.17
C ASP A 123 -32.90 2.59 15.12
N THR A 124 -31.70 2.13 15.47
CA THR A 124 -30.85 1.31 14.59
C THR A 124 -31.34 -0.14 14.57
N LYS A 125 -32.29 -0.48 15.44
CA LYS A 125 -32.90 -1.81 15.54
C LYS A 125 -33.46 -2.30 14.20
N PRO A 126 -34.27 -1.54 13.43
CA PRO A 126 -34.79 -2.01 12.14
C PRO A 126 -33.71 -2.39 11.12
N VAL A 127 -32.58 -1.66 11.07
CA VAL A 127 -31.48 -1.99 10.15
C VAL A 127 -30.73 -3.23 10.63
N LEU A 128 -30.48 -3.32 11.93
CA LEU A 128 -29.81 -4.48 12.53
C LEU A 128 -30.67 -5.75 12.42
N THR A 129 -31.99 -5.66 12.62
CA THR A 129 -32.90 -6.80 12.48
C THR A 129 -33.02 -7.26 11.02
N MET A 130 -33.02 -6.34 10.06
CA MET A 130 -33.02 -6.66 8.63
C MET A 130 -31.71 -7.37 8.21
N HIS A 131 -30.57 -6.91 8.72
CA HIS A 131 -29.29 -7.58 8.47
C HIS A 131 -29.23 -8.97 9.14
N GLU A 132 -29.77 -9.10 10.35
CA GLU A 132 -29.85 -10.38 11.05
C GLU A 132 -30.76 -11.38 10.33
N SER A 133 -31.92 -10.94 9.82
CA SER A 133 -32.83 -11.80 9.07
C SER A 133 -32.22 -12.24 7.75
N TYR A 134 -31.57 -11.33 7.03
CA TYR A 134 -30.88 -11.65 5.78
C TYR A 134 -29.74 -12.64 6.01
N ALA A 135 -28.93 -12.44 7.06
CA ALA A 135 -27.86 -13.37 7.42
C ALA A 135 -28.39 -14.77 7.73
N LYS A 136 -29.52 -14.89 8.44
CA LYS A 136 -30.18 -16.17 8.71
C LYS A 136 -30.69 -16.85 7.44
N GLU A 137 -31.22 -16.08 6.49
CA GLU A 137 -31.69 -16.61 5.21
C GLU A 137 -30.54 -17.15 4.37
N VAL A 138 -29.43 -16.40 4.26
CA VAL A 138 -28.21 -16.85 3.58
C VAL A 138 -27.67 -18.12 4.23
N GLN A 139 -27.63 -18.17 5.56
CA GLN A 139 -27.19 -19.35 6.30
C GLN A 139 -28.07 -20.58 5.99
N SER A 140 -29.39 -20.43 5.97
CA SER A 140 -30.32 -21.50 5.60
C SER A 140 -30.13 -21.99 4.16
N GLN A 141 -29.82 -21.09 3.23
CA GLN A 141 -29.50 -21.47 1.85
C GLN A 141 -28.21 -22.29 1.77
N VAL A 142 -27.16 -21.89 2.50
CA VAL A 142 -25.90 -22.63 2.58
C VAL A 142 -26.12 -24.04 3.15
N GLU A 143 -26.92 -24.17 4.21
CA GLU A 143 -27.27 -25.46 4.80
C GLU A 143 -27.98 -26.37 3.79
N ARG A 144 -28.95 -25.85 3.04
CA ARG A 144 -29.63 -26.60 1.99
C ARG A 144 -28.68 -27.06 0.87
N ILE A 145 -27.74 -26.20 0.46
CA ILE A 145 -26.72 -26.55 -0.53
C ILE A 145 -25.83 -27.69 0.02
N CYS A 146 -25.45 -27.62 1.30
CA CYS A 146 -24.67 -28.67 1.95
C CYS A 146 -25.43 -30.00 2.01
N GLU A 147 -26.71 -30.00 2.37
CA GLU A 147 -27.58 -31.18 2.37
C GLU A 147 -27.69 -31.79 0.98
N MET A 148 -27.97 -30.95 -0.03
CA MET A 148 -28.05 -31.40 -1.41
C MET A 148 -26.71 -31.96 -1.91
N GLY A 149 -25.59 -31.34 -1.52
CA GLY A 149 -24.26 -31.86 -1.80
C GLY A 149 -24.01 -33.23 -1.16
N GLN A 150 -24.55 -33.51 0.03
CA GLN A 150 -24.48 -34.84 0.63
C GLN A 150 -25.31 -35.87 -0.14
N VAL A 151 -26.53 -35.51 -0.53
CA VAL A 151 -27.41 -36.39 -1.34
C VAL A 151 -26.74 -36.71 -2.68
N MET A 152 -26.19 -35.71 -3.37
CA MET A 152 -25.51 -35.89 -4.64
C MET A 152 -24.30 -36.82 -4.52
N ARG A 153 -23.49 -36.67 -3.46
CA ARG A 153 -22.37 -37.59 -3.19
C ARG A 153 -22.83 -39.03 -2.95
N LYS A 154 -23.91 -39.24 -2.18
CA LYS A 154 -24.47 -40.57 -1.96
C LYS A 154 -25.01 -41.20 -3.24
N ALA A 155 -25.67 -40.42 -4.08
CA ALA A 155 -26.17 -40.89 -5.38
C ALA A 155 -25.02 -41.33 -6.29
N VAL A 156 -23.98 -40.50 -6.42
CA VAL A 156 -22.77 -40.85 -7.19
C VAL A 156 -22.11 -42.13 -6.66
N GLN A 157 -21.97 -42.27 -5.34
CA GLN A 157 -21.38 -43.48 -4.75
C GLN A 157 -22.21 -44.74 -5.04
N ALA A 158 -23.54 -44.65 -4.97
CA ALA A 158 -24.43 -45.75 -5.30
C ALA A 158 -24.35 -46.11 -6.79
N ASP A 159 -24.29 -45.11 -7.67
CA ASP A 159 -24.14 -45.29 -9.11
C ASP A 159 -22.79 -45.93 -9.46
N ASP A 160 -21.69 -45.50 -8.85
CA ASP A 160 -20.36 -46.08 -9.04
C ASP A 160 -20.33 -47.56 -8.62
N GLN A 161 -20.97 -47.90 -7.50
CA GLN A 161 -21.06 -49.29 -7.03
C GLN A 161 -21.90 -50.13 -8.01
N HIS A 162 -23.03 -49.61 -8.47
CA HIS A 162 -23.87 -50.28 -9.44
C HIS A 162 -23.14 -50.47 -10.78
N TYR A 163 -22.42 -49.45 -11.26
CA TYR A 163 -21.61 -49.50 -12.48
C TYR A 163 -20.53 -50.58 -12.39
N CYS A 164 -19.81 -50.69 -11.26
CA CYS A 164 -18.83 -51.75 -11.04
C CYS A 164 -19.48 -53.14 -11.14
N SER A 165 -20.64 -53.34 -10.50
CA SER A 165 -21.36 -54.63 -10.52
C SER A 165 -21.84 -55.01 -11.93
N VAL A 166 -22.39 -54.04 -12.68
CA VAL A 166 -22.81 -54.26 -14.07
C VAL A 166 -21.62 -54.61 -14.96
N LYS A 167 -20.50 -53.90 -14.81
CA LYS A 167 -19.27 -54.15 -15.58
C LYS A 167 -18.70 -55.54 -15.29
N GLU A 168 -18.71 -55.97 -14.05
CA GLU A 168 -18.28 -57.33 -13.67
C GLU A 168 -19.18 -58.40 -14.30
N LYS A 169 -20.50 -58.26 -14.21
CA LYS A 169 -21.44 -59.19 -14.85
C LYS A 169 -21.30 -59.23 -16.36
N LEU A 170 -21.07 -58.09 -16.99
CA LEU A 170 -20.82 -58.01 -18.42
C LEU A 170 -19.57 -58.81 -18.80
N ALA A 171 -18.46 -58.61 -18.09
CA ALA A 171 -17.22 -59.35 -18.33
C ALA A 171 -17.39 -60.86 -18.10
N GLN A 172 -18.16 -61.28 -17.09
CA GLN A 172 -18.48 -62.70 -16.86
C GLN A 172 -19.25 -63.30 -18.05
N LEU A 173 -20.30 -62.60 -18.52
CA LEU A 173 -21.09 -63.04 -19.67
C LEU A 173 -20.28 -63.03 -20.98
N GLU A 174 -19.33 -62.11 -21.15
CA GLU A 174 -18.42 -62.10 -22.31
C GLU A 174 -17.51 -63.33 -22.32
N ILE A 175 -16.97 -63.71 -21.15
CA ILE A 175 -16.16 -64.92 -21.00
C ILE A 175 -17.00 -66.17 -21.26
N GLU A 176 -18.19 -66.26 -20.65
CA GLU A 176 -19.10 -67.40 -20.85
C GLU A 176 -19.51 -67.55 -22.32
N ASN A 177 -19.88 -66.45 -22.99
CA ASN A 177 -20.18 -66.49 -24.43
C ASN A 177 -18.99 -66.96 -25.26
N LYS A 178 -17.77 -66.52 -24.93
CA LYS A 178 -16.56 -66.97 -25.60
C LYS A 178 -16.33 -68.46 -25.39
N GLU A 179 -16.46 -68.96 -24.17
CA GLU A 179 -16.33 -70.38 -23.83
C GLU A 179 -17.39 -71.24 -24.54
N LEU A 180 -18.65 -70.77 -24.60
CA LEU A 180 -19.72 -71.43 -25.33
C LEU A 180 -19.43 -71.49 -26.84
N HIS A 181 -18.89 -70.41 -27.42
CA HIS A 181 -18.45 -70.38 -28.82
C HIS A 181 -17.28 -71.33 -29.08
N ASP A 182 -16.30 -71.40 -28.19
CA ASP A 182 -15.17 -72.33 -28.27
C ASP A 182 -15.66 -73.78 -28.18
N LEU A 183 -16.58 -74.08 -27.25
CA LEU A 183 -17.19 -75.40 -27.11
C LEU A 183 -18.00 -75.79 -28.35
N LEU A 184 -18.76 -74.86 -28.93
CA LEU A 184 -19.46 -75.06 -30.20
C LEU A 184 -18.50 -75.35 -31.35
N THR A 185 -17.35 -74.66 -31.39
CA THR A 185 -16.31 -74.88 -32.40
C THR A 185 -15.67 -76.26 -32.26
N ILE A 186 -15.35 -76.69 -31.03
CA ILE A 186 -14.86 -78.04 -30.74
C ILE A 186 -15.90 -79.10 -31.16
N SER A 187 -17.20 -78.87 -30.86
CA SER A 187 -18.27 -79.78 -31.27
C SER A 187 -18.40 -79.87 -32.80
N LYS A 188 -18.25 -78.76 -33.54
CA LYS A 188 -18.23 -78.79 -35.01
C LYS A 188 -17.01 -79.52 -35.55
N ALA A 189 -15.84 -79.33 -34.95
CA ALA A 189 -14.61 -80.00 -35.34
C ALA A 189 -14.65 -81.52 -35.06
N SER A 190 -15.29 -81.96 -33.97
CA SER A 190 -15.43 -83.38 -33.62
C SER A 190 -16.49 -84.12 -34.44
N VAL A 191 -17.45 -83.40 -35.02
CA VAL A 191 -18.51 -83.95 -35.90
C VAL A 191 -18.09 -83.99 -37.38
N CYS A 192 -16.93 -83.42 -37.74
CA CYS A 192 -16.50 -83.33 -39.13
C CYS A 192 -15.82 -84.62 -39.64
N THR A 193 -16.60 -85.48 -40.31
CA THR A 193 -16.13 -86.34 -41.41
C THR A 193 -16.26 -85.56 -42.73
N PRO A 194 -15.42 -85.82 -43.75
CA PRO A 194 -15.27 -84.88 -44.87
C PRO A 194 -16.46 -84.97 -45.84
N LYS A 195 -17.06 -83.82 -46.14
CA LYS A 195 -17.25 -83.35 -47.53
C LYS A 195 -17.68 -81.88 -47.62
N GLU A 196 -16.89 -81.16 -48.41
CA GLU A 196 -17.21 -80.00 -49.27
C GLU A 196 -17.52 -78.62 -48.63
N GLU A 197 -16.46 -77.81 -48.60
CA GLU A 197 -16.43 -76.35 -48.80
C GLU A 197 -16.70 -76.00 -50.29
N PRO A 198 -16.96 -74.73 -50.70
CA PRO A 198 -16.92 -73.49 -49.90
C PRO A 198 -18.14 -72.55 -50.12
N ASN A 199 -18.49 -71.75 -49.11
CA ASN A 199 -18.45 -70.29 -49.33
C ASN A 199 -18.56 -69.49 -48.04
N GLU A 200 -17.69 -68.49 -48.01
CA GLU A 200 -17.42 -67.53 -46.94
C GLU A 200 -18.61 -66.69 -46.48
N PRO A 201 -18.52 -66.14 -45.24
CA PRO A 201 -19.53 -65.30 -44.62
C PRO A 201 -19.21 -63.81 -44.74
N ALA A 202 -20.23 -62.97 -44.91
CA ALA A 202 -20.15 -61.53 -44.67
C ALA A 202 -20.86 -61.17 -43.36
N PRO A 203 -20.20 -60.47 -42.41
CA PRO A 203 -20.80 -60.06 -41.15
C PRO A 203 -21.48 -58.69 -41.31
N THR A 204 -22.81 -58.64 -41.15
CA THR A 204 -23.51 -57.35 -40.99
C THR A 204 -23.35 -56.86 -39.56
N ARG A 205 -22.23 -56.16 -39.36
CA ARG A 205 -21.92 -55.15 -38.34
C ARG A 205 -23.13 -54.64 -37.53
N ILE A 206 -23.09 -54.86 -36.21
CA ILE A 206 -23.85 -54.11 -35.19
C ILE A 206 -23.47 -52.62 -35.29
N MET A 207 -24.42 -51.69 -35.18
CA MET A 207 -24.19 -50.36 -34.60
C MET A 207 -25.50 -49.62 -34.26
N VAL A 208 -25.84 -49.58 -32.97
CA VAL A 208 -26.55 -48.48 -32.29
C VAL A 208 -26.07 -48.49 -30.83
N PRO A 209 -25.86 -47.37 -30.11
CA PRO A 209 -25.41 -46.03 -30.53
C PRO A 209 -24.20 -45.55 -29.67
N THR A 210 -23.18 -44.91 -30.23
CA THR A 210 -22.34 -43.97 -29.45
C THR A 210 -21.67 -42.96 -30.39
N THR A 211 -22.26 -41.78 -30.51
CA THR A 211 -21.52 -40.55 -30.81
C THR A 211 -21.74 -39.60 -29.65
N VAL A 212 -20.93 -39.76 -28.61
CA VAL A 212 -20.52 -38.62 -27.79
C VAL A 212 -19.36 -38.00 -28.55
N THR A 213 -19.66 -37.03 -29.41
CA THR A 213 -18.65 -36.12 -29.93
C THR A 213 -18.34 -35.14 -28.80
N THR A 214 -17.21 -35.41 -28.13
CA THR A 214 -16.38 -34.39 -27.51
C THR A 214 -16.22 -33.24 -28.49
N THR A 215 -16.89 -32.12 -28.23
CA THR A 215 -16.47 -30.82 -28.75
C THR A 215 -16.08 -30.00 -27.54
N ALA A 216 -14.77 -29.96 -27.29
CA ALA A 216 -14.17 -28.91 -26.50
C ALA A 216 -14.38 -27.60 -27.28
N LEU A 217 -15.32 -26.77 -26.83
CA LEU A 217 -15.28 -25.34 -27.08
C LEU A 217 -14.85 -24.69 -25.76
N ILE A 218 -13.57 -24.36 -25.75
CA ILE A 218 -13.02 -23.28 -24.95
C ILE A 218 -13.62 -22.01 -25.57
N GLU A 219 -14.69 -21.49 -24.97
CA GLU A 219 -15.04 -20.08 -25.12
C GLU A 219 -14.77 -19.38 -23.78
N GLU A 220 -13.65 -18.68 -23.81
CA GLU A 220 -13.29 -17.59 -22.92
C GLU A 220 -14.37 -16.51 -23.01
N SER A 221 -15.31 -16.51 -22.07
CA SER A 221 -16.21 -15.37 -21.85
C SER A 221 -15.92 -14.80 -20.47
N ALA A 222 -14.97 -13.87 -20.45
CA ALA A 222 -14.87 -12.87 -19.39
C ALA A 222 -16.20 -12.10 -19.31
N MET A 223 -17.00 -12.38 -18.27
CA MET A 223 -18.07 -11.47 -17.86
C MET A 223 -17.89 -11.19 -16.37
N THR A 224 -17.13 -10.12 -16.15
CA THR A 224 -16.97 -9.35 -14.91
C THR A 224 -18.29 -9.19 -14.14
N PRO A 225 -18.31 -9.35 -12.80
CA PRO A 225 -19.40 -8.81 -12.01
C PRO A 225 -19.26 -7.28 -11.96
N ALA A 226 -20.26 -6.59 -12.50
CA ALA A 226 -20.39 -5.14 -12.38
C ALA A 226 -20.60 -4.77 -10.90
N ILE A 227 -19.53 -4.30 -10.27
CA ILE A 227 -19.57 -3.52 -9.03
C ILE A 227 -20.18 -2.16 -9.41
N ALA A 228 -21.44 -1.95 -9.07
CA ALA A 228 -22.04 -0.63 -9.08
C ALA A 228 -21.51 0.15 -7.86
N MET A 229 -20.44 0.92 -8.06
CA MET A 229 -20.14 2.08 -7.22
C MET A 229 -21.05 3.23 -7.63
N PRO A 230 -21.73 3.92 -6.70
CA PRO A 230 -22.15 5.29 -6.93
C PRO A 230 -20.91 6.19 -6.82
N GLN A 231 -20.53 6.81 -7.93
CA GLN A 231 -19.56 7.90 -7.93
C GLN A 231 -20.19 9.16 -7.35
N ASP A 232 -19.35 9.86 -6.59
CA ASP A 232 -19.50 11.25 -6.16
C ASP A 232 -20.05 12.16 -7.25
N ILE A 233 -21.07 12.93 -6.87
CA ILE A 233 -21.39 14.21 -7.51
C ILE A 233 -20.78 15.27 -6.60
N THR A 234 -19.57 15.72 -6.93
CA THR A 234 -19.10 17.04 -6.55
C THR A 234 -19.56 18.06 -7.57
N GLU A 235 -19.91 19.25 -7.05
CA GLU A 235 -20.12 20.53 -7.73
C GLU A 235 -21.52 20.86 -8.26
N SER A 236 -22.30 21.54 -7.42
CA SER A 236 -22.80 22.86 -7.79
C SER A 236 -22.84 23.77 -6.57
N SER A 237 -21.83 24.64 -6.49
CA SER A 237 -22.01 25.99 -5.96
C SER A 237 -22.93 26.74 -6.91
N GLN A 238 -24.06 27.26 -6.42
CA GLN A 238 -24.57 28.61 -6.74
C GLN A 238 -25.90 28.85 -6.00
N ASN A 239 -25.92 29.97 -5.26
CA ASN A 239 -26.96 30.59 -4.43
C ASN A 239 -27.15 30.09 -2.99
#